data_AF-A0A8S2SAT3-F1
#
_entry.id   AF-A0A8S2SAT3-F1
#
_cell.length_a   1.000
_cell.length_b   1.000
_cell.length_c   1.000
_cell.angle_alpha   90.00
_cell.angle_beta   90.00
_cell.angle_gamma   90.00
#
_symmetry.space_group_name_H-M   'P 1'
#
loop_
_entity.id
_entity.type
_entity.pdbx_description
1 polymer ?
#
loop_
_entity_poly.entity_id
_entity_poly.type
_entity_poly.pdbx_seq_one_letter_code
_entity_poly.pdbx_strand_id
1 'polypeptide(L)'
;LLSSILDELRYEVVSSNGQTYELVPNGKNIPITVSNFKDYCISYREYRLNEFNRQIECIRQGLYSIVPGYFLGLFTASELEEIVCGKGEMDVELLKRNTGYGG
;
A
#
# COMPACT_ATOMS: atom_id res chain seq x y z
N LEU A 1 20.27 19.72 10.82
CA LEU A 1 19.28 18.67 11.17
C LEU A 1 19.13 17.67 10.03
N LEU A 2 18.70 18.10 8.83
CA LEU A 2 18.54 17.22 7.66
C LEU A 2 19.85 16.50 7.28
N SER A 3 20.97 17.22 7.22
CA SER A 3 22.29 16.63 6.93
C SER A 3 22.67 15.47 7.86
N SER A 4 22.51 15.67 9.17
CA SER A 4 22.78 14.66 10.19
C SER A 4 21.92 13.40 10.03
N ILE A 5 20.66 13.56 9.60
CA ILE A 5 19.77 12.42 9.32
C ILE A 5 20.24 11.69 8.06
N LEU A 6 20.62 12.42 7.01
CA LEU A 6 21.10 11.80 5.76
C LEU A 6 22.39 11.00 5.97
N ASP A 7 23.29 11.48 6.84
CA ASP A 7 24.57 10.83 7.13
C ASP A 7 24.41 9.42 7.76
N GLU A 8 23.31 9.19 8.48
CA GLU A 8 22.97 7.89 9.09
C GLU A 8 22.26 6.94 8.12
N LEU A 9 21.70 7.45 7.03
CA LEU A 9 20.94 6.63 6.08
C LEU A 9 21.86 5.91 5.09
N ARG A 10 21.46 4.70 4.73
CA ARG A 10 22.02 3.89 3.64
C ARG A 10 20.89 3.41 2.73
N TYR A 11 21.22 2.85 1.58
CA TYR A 11 20.24 2.18 0.72
C TYR A 11 19.84 0.81 1.30
N GLU A 12 19.27 0.82 2.51
CA GLU A 12 18.76 -0.35 3.20
C GLU A 12 17.41 -0.05 3.87
N VAL A 13 16.64 -1.09 4.15
CA VAL A 13 15.33 -1.01 4.79
C VAL A 13 15.16 -2.18 5.74
N VAL A 14 14.58 -1.90 6.90
CA VAL A 14 14.12 -2.93 7.83
C VAL A 14 12.70 -3.31 7.44
N SER A 15 12.52 -4.57 7.05
CA SER A 15 11.22 -5.15 6.74
C SER A 15 10.35 -5.28 7.98
N SER A 16 9.06 -5.52 7.77
CA SER A 16 8.04 -5.75 8.79
C SER A 16 8.30 -6.99 9.65
N ASN A 17 9.20 -7.89 9.25
CA ASN A 17 9.63 -9.02 10.08
C ASN A 17 10.95 -8.76 10.86
N GLY A 18 11.51 -7.55 10.73
CA GLY A 18 12.76 -7.14 11.39
C GLY A 18 14.04 -7.45 10.62
N GLN A 19 13.97 -8.06 9.45
CA GLN A 19 15.16 -8.32 8.61
C GLN A 19 15.53 -7.08 7.77
N THR A 20 16.82 -6.83 7.62
CA THR A 20 17.36 -5.74 6.78
C THR A 20 17.60 -6.21 5.35
N TYR A 21 17.19 -5.41 4.38
CA TYR A 21 17.38 -5.64 2.94
C TYR A 21 18.06 -4.44 2.29
N GLU A 22 18.97 -4.69 1.35
CA GLU A 22 19.53 -3.63 0.51
C GLU A 22 18.53 -3.24 -0.60
N LEU A 23 18.29 -1.95 -0.79
CA LEU A 23 17.37 -1.41 -1.79
C LEU A 23 17.98 -1.41 -3.20
N VAL A 24 19.31 -1.37 -3.28
CA VAL A 24 20.11 -1.47 -4.50
C VAL A 24 21.34 -2.36 -4.22
N PRO A 25 22.01 -2.92 -5.23
CA PRO A 25 23.21 -3.72 -5.00
C PRO A 25 24.28 -2.96 -4.20
N ASN A 26 24.79 -3.58 -3.12
CA ASN A 26 25.74 -2.98 -2.18
C ASN A 26 25.20 -1.72 -1.46
N GLY A 27 23.89 -1.59 -1.35
CA GLY A 27 23.22 -0.40 -0.82
C GLY A 27 23.62 -0.03 0.61
N LYS A 28 23.99 -1.00 1.45
CA LYS A 28 24.48 -0.75 2.82
C LYS A 28 25.75 0.11 2.87
N ASN A 29 26.52 0.12 1.79
CA ASN A 29 27.77 0.87 1.68
C ASN A 29 27.60 2.25 1.01
N ILE A 30 26.39 2.59 0.58
CA ILE A 30 26.10 3.84 -0.13
C ILE A 30 25.46 4.84 0.84
N PRO A 31 26.18 5.88 1.30
CA PRO A 31 25.60 6.93 2.13
C PRO A 31 24.59 7.76 1.34
N ILE A 32 23.52 8.18 2.01
CA ILE A 32 22.53 9.08 1.42
C ILE A 32 23.04 10.52 1.47
N THR A 33 22.92 11.22 0.35
CA THR A 33 23.28 12.62 0.16
C THR A 33 22.07 13.38 -0.36
N VAL A 34 22.11 14.71 -0.33
CA VAL A 34 21.04 15.54 -0.91
C VAL A 34 20.82 15.24 -2.40
N SER A 35 21.87 14.88 -3.15
CA SER A 35 21.77 14.60 -4.58
C SER A 35 21.11 13.25 -4.87
N ASN A 36 21.29 12.23 -4.03
CA ASN A 36 20.75 10.89 -4.24
C ASN A 36 19.49 10.58 -3.39
N PHE A 37 19.09 11.50 -2.50
CA PHE A 37 17.96 11.30 -1.58
C PHE A 37 16.65 10.96 -2.31
N LYS A 38 16.41 11.57 -3.47
CA LYS A 38 15.22 11.29 -4.27
C LYS A 38 15.19 9.84 -4.77
N ASP A 39 16.33 9.32 -5.22
CA ASP A 39 16.45 7.95 -5.72
C ASP A 39 16.32 6.93 -4.58
N TYR A 40 16.85 7.27 -3.40
CA TYR A 40 16.60 6.52 -2.17
C TYR A 40 15.11 6.47 -1.84
N CYS A 41 14.40 7.61 -1.83
CA CYS A 41 12.97 7.64 -1.56
C CYS A 41 12.16 6.80 -2.56
N ILE A 42 12.51 6.85 -3.85
CA ILE A 42 11.87 6.00 -4.87
C ILE A 42 12.12 4.53 -4.54
N SER A 43 13.38 4.13 -4.34
CA SER A 43 13.75 2.74 -4.06
C SER A 43 13.09 2.21 -2.78
N TYR A 44 13.06 3.03 -1.73
CA TYR A 44 12.41 2.71 -0.47
C TYR A 44 10.90 2.51 -0.66
N ARG A 45 10.24 3.41 -1.41
CA ARG A 45 8.82 3.27 -1.72
C ARG A 45 8.54 2.00 -2.52
N GLU A 46 9.33 1.71 -3.55
CA GLU A 46 9.17 0.50 -4.35
C GLU A 46 9.31 -0.75 -3.49
N TYR A 47 10.27 -0.80 -2.56
CA TYR A 47 10.36 -1.91 -1.60
C TYR A 47 9.09 -2.04 -0.78
N ARG A 48 8.62 -0.95 -0.15
CA ARG A 48 7.44 -0.99 0.74
C ARG A 48 6.15 -1.36 0.02
N LEU A 49 5.99 -0.97 -1.24
CA LEU A 49 4.85 -1.39 -2.06
C LEU A 49 4.88 -2.88 -2.41
N ASN A 50 6.07 -3.46 -2.52
CA ASN A 50 6.27 -4.85 -2.97
C ASN A 50 6.60 -5.85 -1.83
N GLU A 51 6.72 -5.36 -0.59
CA GLU A 51 7.15 -6.14 0.57
C GLU A 51 6.27 -7.37 0.85
N PHE A 52 4.99 -7.29 0.50
CA PHE A 52 4.00 -8.35 0.73
C PHE A 52 3.55 -9.04 -0.56
N ASN A 53 4.29 -8.94 -1.66
CA ASN A 53 3.87 -9.48 -2.96
C ASN A 53 3.48 -10.96 -2.91
N ARG A 54 4.20 -11.78 -2.13
CA ARG A 54 3.87 -13.20 -1.95
C ARG A 54 2.50 -13.39 -1.29
N GLN A 55 2.20 -12.62 -0.26
CA GLN A 55 0.94 -12.68 0.48
C GLN A 55 -0.21 -12.12 -0.37
N ILE A 56 0.03 -11.00 -1.05
CA ILE A 56 -0.93 -10.39 -1.98
C ILE A 56 -1.26 -11.35 -3.13
N GLU A 57 -0.28 -12.08 -3.66
CA GLU A 57 -0.50 -13.08 -4.70
C GLU A 57 -1.42 -14.22 -4.23
N CYS A 58 -1.24 -14.73 -3.00
CA CYS A 58 -2.16 -15.71 -2.43
C CYS A 58 -3.59 -15.16 -2.27
N ILE A 59 -3.74 -13.92 -1.81
CA ILE A 59 -5.04 -13.25 -1.69
C ILE A 59 -5.69 -13.11 -3.08
N ARG A 60 -4.91 -12.68 -4.08
CA ARG A 60 -5.37 -12.55 -5.47
C ARG A 60 -5.85 -13.88 -6.04
N GLN A 61 -5.11 -14.96 -5.82
CA GLN A 61 -5.53 -16.31 -6.24
C GLN A 61 -6.83 -16.75 -5.57
N GLY A 62 -6.97 -16.51 -4.25
CA GLY A 62 -8.20 -16.78 -3.53
C GLY A 62 -9.39 -16.01 -4.10
N LEU A 63 -9.22 -14.71 -4.33
CA LEU A 63 -10.25 -13.86 -4.92
C LEU A 63 -10.62 -14.31 -6.34
N TYR A 64 -9.63 -14.65 -7.17
CA TYR A 64 -9.83 -15.05 -8.56
C TYR A 64 -10.54 -16.41 -8.69
N SER A 65 -10.50 -17.24 -7.65
CA SER A 65 -11.25 -18.50 -7.62
C SER A 65 -12.76 -18.31 -7.51
N ILE A 66 -13.21 -17.13 -7.06
CA ILE A 66 -14.63 -16.78 -6.91
C ILE A 66 -15.07 -15.78 -7.98
N VAL A 67 -14.25 -14.75 -8.22
CA VAL A 67 -14.55 -13.68 -9.17
C VAL A 67 -13.50 -13.68 -10.28
N PRO A 68 -13.86 -13.88 -11.56
CA PRO A 68 -12.90 -13.83 -12.64
C PRO A 68 -12.12 -12.52 -12.68
N GLY A 69 -10.79 -12.61 -12.75
CA GLY A 69 -9.90 -11.45 -12.57
C GLY A 69 -10.14 -10.28 -13.55
N TYR A 70 -10.64 -10.56 -14.75
CA TYR A 70 -10.94 -9.51 -15.74
C TYR A 70 -12.07 -8.58 -15.29
N PHE A 71 -13.01 -9.02 -14.44
CA PHE A 71 -14.04 -8.14 -13.88
C PHE A 71 -13.45 -7.16 -12.89
N LEU A 72 -12.48 -7.59 -12.08
CA LEU A 72 -11.83 -6.73 -11.09
C LEU A 72 -10.98 -5.64 -11.76
N GLY A 73 -10.45 -5.92 -12.95
CA GLY A 73 -9.72 -4.92 -13.76
C GLY A 73 -10.60 -3.83 -14.39
N LEU A 74 -11.93 -3.92 -14.27
CA LEU A 74 -12.85 -2.88 -14.75
C LEU A 74 -13.01 -1.72 -13.76
N PHE A 75 -12.57 -1.92 -12.51
CA PHE A 75 -12.75 -0.96 -11.43
C PHE A 75 -11.42 -0.30 -11.07
N THR A 76 -11.47 0.96 -10.72
CA THR A 76 -10.42 1.62 -9.94
C THR A 76 -10.34 1.05 -8.53
N ALA A 77 -9.25 1.30 -7.82
CA ALA A 77 -9.10 0.86 -6.43
C ALA A 77 -10.23 1.36 -5.52
N SER A 78 -10.66 2.62 -5.69
CA SER A 78 -11.74 3.23 -4.90
C SER A 78 -13.12 2.65 -5.23
N GLU A 79 -13.41 2.36 -6.50
CA GLU A 79 -14.67 1.70 -6.88
C GLU A 79 -14.73 0.27 -6.35
N LEU A 80 -13.62 -0.47 -6.40
CA LEU A 80 -13.56 -1.81 -5.83
C LEU A 80 -13.79 -1.78 -4.32
N GLU A 81 -13.23 -0.80 -3.62
CA GLU A 81 -13.47 -0.57 -2.19
C GLU A 81 -14.96 -0.31 -1.92
N GLU A 82 -15.60 0.59 -2.68
CA GLU A 82 -17.03 0.88 -2.50
C GLU A 82 -17.92 -0.34 -2.75
N ILE A 83 -17.57 -1.19 -3.73
CA ILE A 83 -18.30 -2.42 -4.03
C ILE A 83 -18.18 -3.43 -2.89
N VAL A 84 -17.01 -3.54 -2.26
CA VAL A 84 -16.76 -4.52 -1.20
C VAL A 84 -17.25 -4.02 0.17
N CYS A 85 -16.96 -2.77 0.51
CA CYS A 85 -17.20 -2.18 1.82
C CYS A 85 -18.52 -1.40 1.89
N GLY A 86 -19.10 -1.04 0.75
CA GLY A 86 -20.19 -0.08 0.66
C GLY A 86 -19.71 1.37 0.73
N LYS A 87 -20.65 2.31 0.64
CA LYS A 87 -20.36 3.74 0.79
C LYS A 87 -20.06 4.08 2.24
N GLY A 88 -18.95 4.78 2.47
CA GLY A 88 -18.58 5.29 3.81
C GLY A 88 -19.39 6.51 4.26
N GLU A 89 -20.06 7.20 3.34
CA GLU A 89 -20.90 8.35 3.65
C GLU A 89 -22.34 7.94 3.93
N MET A 90 -22.90 8.48 5.02
CA MET A 90 -24.24 8.15 5.48
C MET A 90 -25.18 9.36 5.33
N ASP A 91 -26.14 9.24 4.42
CA ASP A 91 -27.20 10.23 4.25
C ASP A 91 -28.34 9.97 5.24
N VAL A 92 -28.41 10.80 6.28
CA VAL A 92 -29.42 10.72 7.33
C VAL A 92 -30.84 10.96 6.79
N GLU A 93 -31.01 11.83 5.80
CA GLU A 93 -32.32 12.09 5.22
C GLU A 93 -32.79 10.91 4.36
N LEU A 94 -31.88 10.26 3.63
CA LEU A 94 -32.17 9.01 2.94
C LEU A 94 -32.57 7.92 3.94
N LEU A 95 -31.85 7.78 5.06
CA LEU A 95 -32.18 6.80 6.10
C LEU A 95 -33.56 7.05 6.69
N LYS A 96 -33.88 8.30 7.08
CA LYS A 96 -35.20 8.66 7.63
C LYS A 96 -36.33 8.29 6.68
N ARG A 97 -36.20 8.61 5.39
CA ARG A 97 -37.21 8.31 4.36
C ARG A 97 -37.45 6.81 4.17
N ASN A 98 -36.45 5.97 4.45
CA ASN A 98 -36.50 4.53 4.27
C ASN A 98 -36.60 3.76 5.60
N THR A 99 -36.89 4.43 6.71
CA THR A 99 -37.07 3.79 8.02
C THR A 99 -38.56 3.61 8.32
N GLY A 100 -38.98 2.36 8.54
CA GLY A 100 -40.33 2.04 9.02
C GLY A 100 -40.40 2.07 10.54
N TYR A 101 -41.48 2.64 11.09
CA TYR A 101 -41.75 2.68 12.53
C TYR A 101 -42.93 1.77 12.85
N GLY A 102 -42.70 0.73 13.65
CA GLY A 102 -43.75 -0.12 14.20
C GLY A 102 -44.11 0.32 15.62
N GLY A 103 -45.40 0.40 15.93
CA GLY A 103 -45.93 0.70 17.27
C GLY A 103 -45.85 -0.49 18.21
#